data_AF-A0A9J7DKV2-F1
#
_entry.id   AF-A0A9J7DKV2-F1
#
_cell.length_a   1.000
_cell.length_b   1.000
_cell.length_c   1.000
_cell.angle_alpha   90.00
_cell.angle_beta   90.00
_cell.angle_gamma   90.00
#
_symmetry.space_group_name_H-M   'P 1'
#
loop_
_entity.id
_entity.type
_entity.pdbx_description
1 polymer ?
#
loop_
_entity_poly.entity_id
_entity_poly.type
_entity_poly.pdbx_seq_one_letter_code
_entity_poly.pdbx_strand_id
1 'polypeptide(L)'
;MDTLKFYFVTWNVATKNPGQDLNALLDFPSQFNKNKPLPDFFVIGLQEVKSQPQNMVMDSLFTDAWTSSFNKILCRQGFIIAKSTRLQGLLLLVYTQMKHVTHLRDIEAQYTKTGLGGMWGNKGAVSIRFNIYGVSVCLVNSHLTAHEHLLADRINDYNTIIKQHMYHVTETTNILYHDYVIWLGDLNFRTDHPAGSSPTSEEILAQLQKIEKDKYASLLAHDQLIAVMDSGEAFSEFTEHDIRFPPTYKFIIGGDEYDVKRKPSWTDRILYKVNANNYENVTLKAEVVSYNHMAHYTVSDHKPVVAFFNIKVRKSFTRELVAERPQRPPGIRMRSMIVASSEVAEGGQAAMFSAPMSPINTDSADGPMHAMHSAKVDTTDGLNSSETFSNYTEKTVEFAPITRIWYIGDADFRTQCTLTPDIEVNPNDWIGIYDANFHSLDDYIAYEYLAKVSLPETPTASGQPRTITLSFPVGSGVRTPGFYRLIYFSQPNNDVRSVLGISEPFEVSSKEDSLVVIDPCEQASSSSSPGRSKPSTATTDIFTDFTGLDVAKLSRHFSNDLSID
;
A
#
# COMPACT_ATOMS: atom_id res chain seq x y z
N MET A 1 -6.88 13.92 -11.19
CA MET A 1 -6.02 13.31 -10.16
C MET A 1 -6.90 13.02 -8.96
N ASP A 2 -6.69 11.88 -8.33
CA ASP A 2 -7.30 11.56 -7.04
C ASP A 2 -6.24 11.76 -5.94
N THR A 3 -6.57 11.47 -4.69
CA THR A 3 -5.66 11.69 -3.55
C THR A 3 -5.73 10.52 -2.60
N LEU A 4 -4.57 9.92 -2.31
CA LEU A 4 -4.41 8.89 -1.30
C LEU A 4 -3.93 9.51 0.01
N LYS A 5 -4.44 8.97 1.12
CA LYS A 5 -4.09 9.38 2.48
C LYS A 5 -3.10 8.39 3.09
N PHE A 6 -1.92 8.88 3.44
CA PHE A 6 -0.89 8.10 4.12
C PHE A 6 -0.72 8.60 5.55
N TYR A 7 -0.70 7.68 6.51
CA TYR A 7 -0.32 7.95 7.89
C TYR A 7 0.97 7.23 8.23
N PHE A 8 1.98 8.00 8.60
CA PHE A 8 3.33 7.54 8.92
C PHE A 8 3.54 7.51 10.43
N VAL A 9 4.24 6.48 10.90
CA VAL A 9 4.75 6.36 12.27
C VAL A 9 6.23 5.99 12.18
N THR A 10 7.10 6.74 12.87
CA THR A 10 8.46 6.28 13.21
C THR A 10 8.65 6.20 14.72
N TRP A 11 9.25 5.12 15.21
CA TRP A 11 9.52 4.96 16.63
C TRP A 11 10.67 3.99 16.93
N ASN A 12 11.73 4.48 17.59
CA ASN A 12 12.70 3.62 18.23
C ASN A 12 12.07 3.03 19.51
N VAL A 13 11.86 1.71 19.56
CA VAL A 13 11.17 1.02 20.66
C VAL A 13 12.13 0.47 21.74
N ALA A 14 13.43 0.80 21.68
CA ALA A 14 14.43 0.52 22.72
C ALA A 14 14.46 -0.95 23.20
N THR A 15 14.29 -1.91 22.29
CA THR A 15 14.18 -3.36 22.52
C THR A 15 13.01 -3.82 23.41
N LYS A 16 12.05 -2.92 23.69
CA LYS A 16 10.86 -3.22 24.48
C LYS A 16 9.80 -3.91 23.64
N ASN A 17 8.94 -4.66 24.33
CA ASN A 17 7.69 -5.16 23.78
C ASN A 17 6.62 -4.05 23.84
N PRO A 18 5.58 -4.12 23.00
CA PRO A 18 4.40 -3.25 23.17
C PRO A 18 3.76 -3.51 24.53
N GLY A 19 3.39 -2.43 25.22
CA GLY A 19 2.78 -2.48 26.55
C GLY A 19 1.83 -1.30 26.85
N GLN A 20 1.62 -0.40 25.89
CA GLN A 20 0.63 0.68 25.95
C GLN A 20 -0.35 0.50 24.78
N ASP A 21 -1.57 1.03 24.92
CA ASP A 21 -2.55 1.02 23.83
C ASP A 21 -2.04 1.78 22.60
N LEU A 22 -2.26 1.25 21.40
CA LEU A 22 -1.77 1.82 20.14
C LEU A 22 -2.86 2.53 19.33
N ASN A 23 -4.12 2.57 19.80
CA ASN A 23 -5.19 3.26 19.07
C ASN A 23 -4.93 4.78 18.98
N ALA A 24 -4.34 5.38 20.02
CA ALA A 24 -3.96 6.79 20.00
C ALA A 24 -2.79 7.06 19.03
N LEU A 25 -1.78 6.19 18.97
CA LEU A 25 -0.66 6.27 18.01
C LEU A 25 -1.13 6.22 16.55
N LEU A 26 -2.16 5.42 16.28
CA LEU A 26 -2.75 5.23 14.95
C LEU A 26 -3.88 6.24 14.63
N ASP A 27 -4.12 7.21 15.53
CA ASP A 27 -5.02 8.35 15.31
C ASP A 27 -6.43 7.98 14.82
N PHE A 28 -6.95 6.88 15.38
CA PHE A 28 -8.27 6.33 15.04
C PHE A 28 -9.43 7.26 15.46
N PRO A 29 -10.62 7.15 14.81
CA PRO A 29 -11.81 7.91 15.16
C PRO A 29 -12.19 7.71 16.63
N SER A 30 -12.05 8.76 17.43
CA SER A 30 -12.41 8.73 18.85
C SER A 30 -13.91 9.01 19.04
N GLN A 31 -14.40 8.83 20.27
CA GLN A 31 -15.76 9.21 20.65
C GLN A 31 -16.11 10.68 20.32
N PHE A 32 -15.09 11.55 20.22
CA PHE A 32 -15.21 12.97 19.88
C PHE A 32 -15.09 13.27 18.38
N ASN A 33 -14.64 12.31 17.55
CA ASN A 33 -14.49 12.48 16.10
C ASN A 33 -14.80 11.18 15.34
N LYS A 34 -16.02 10.65 15.53
CA LYS A 34 -16.46 9.34 15.00
C LYS A 34 -16.44 9.23 13.47
N ASN A 35 -16.57 10.36 12.77
CA ASN A 35 -16.66 10.41 11.31
C ASN A 35 -15.30 10.72 10.63
N LYS A 36 -14.19 10.66 11.38
CA LYS A 36 -12.85 10.85 10.82
C LYS A 36 -12.58 9.78 9.76
N PRO A 37 -12.30 10.15 8.50
CA PRO A 37 -11.96 9.18 7.47
C PRO A 37 -10.61 8.55 7.77
N LEU A 38 -10.54 7.22 7.70
CA LEU A 38 -9.29 6.48 7.89
C LEU A 38 -8.29 6.79 6.75
N PRO A 39 -6.97 6.71 7.02
CA PRO A 39 -5.95 6.70 5.98
C PRO A 39 -6.17 5.55 5.00
N ASP A 40 -5.75 5.74 3.75
CA ASP A 40 -5.73 4.67 2.75
C ASP A 40 -4.57 3.70 3.01
N PHE A 41 -3.46 4.23 3.55
CA PHE A 41 -2.26 3.50 3.94
C PHE A 41 -1.79 3.89 5.35
N PHE A 42 -1.35 2.89 6.13
CA PHE A 42 -0.55 3.09 7.35
C PHE A 42 0.87 2.57 7.12
N VAL A 43 1.88 3.38 7.41
CA VAL A 43 3.29 3.07 7.21
C VAL A 43 4.01 3.19 8.55
N ILE A 44 4.51 2.08 9.07
CA ILE A 44 5.06 1.99 10.43
C ILE A 44 6.52 1.54 10.33
N GLY A 45 7.44 2.48 10.57
CA GLY A 45 8.86 2.23 10.71
C GLY A 45 9.25 2.14 12.18
N LEU A 46 9.76 1.00 12.64
CA LEU A 46 10.30 0.84 13.98
C LEU A 46 11.81 0.65 13.94
N GLN A 47 12.49 1.06 15.00
CA GLN A 47 13.91 0.81 15.24
C GLN A 47 14.10 0.18 16.62
N GLU A 48 15.18 -0.59 16.80
CA GLU A 48 15.42 -1.41 17.99
C GLU A 48 14.26 -2.36 18.37
N VAL A 49 13.48 -2.84 17.40
CA VAL A 49 12.57 -3.97 17.63
C VAL A 49 13.40 -5.15 18.14
N LYS A 50 12.96 -5.77 19.24
CA LYS A 50 13.66 -6.91 19.81
C LYS A 50 13.91 -7.99 18.74
N SER A 51 15.18 -8.26 18.46
CA SER A 51 15.64 -9.30 17.54
C SER A 51 16.56 -10.27 18.27
N GLN A 52 16.45 -11.57 18.00
CA GLN A 52 17.40 -12.55 18.49
C GLN A 52 18.13 -13.18 17.28
N PRO A 53 19.25 -12.61 16.80
CA PRO A 53 19.93 -13.10 15.59
C PRO A 53 20.34 -14.59 15.65
N GLN A 54 20.52 -15.11 16.87
CA GLN A 54 20.79 -16.53 17.14
C GLN A 54 19.63 -17.45 16.73
N ASN A 55 18.42 -16.91 16.68
CA ASN A 55 17.16 -17.58 16.40
C ASN A 55 16.57 -17.16 15.03
N MET A 56 17.36 -16.63 14.08
CA MET A 56 16.84 -16.06 12.82
C MET A 56 15.82 -16.93 12.08
N VAL A 57 15.99 -18.26 12.06
CA VAL A 57 15.05 -19.22 11.45
C VAL A 57 13.71 -19.30 12.19
N MET A 58 13.69 -19.11 13.51
CA MET A 58 12.47 -19.06 14.32
C MET A 58 11.85 -17.65 14.28
N ASP A 59 12.67 -16.60 14.35
CA ASP A 59 12.23 -15.19 14.21
C ASP A 59 11.60 -14.93 12.81
N SER A 60 11.92 -15.71 11.77
CA SER A 60 11.23 -15.67 10.46
C SER A 60 9.91 -16.46 10.42
N LEU A 61 9.68 -17.39 11.35
CA LEU A 61 8.46 -18.19 11.44
C LEU A 61 7.40 -17.58 12.36
N PHE A 62 7.78 -16.64 13.22
CA PHE A 62 6.86 -15.98 14.16
C PHE A 62 6.76 -14.48 13.91
N THR A 63 5.54 -14.00 13.74
CA THR A 63 5.22 -12.56 13.76
C THR A 63 5.68 -11.94 15.08
N ASP A 64 6.47 -10.88 15.02
CA ASP A 64 6.97 -10.23 16.23
C ASP A 64 5.83 -9.56 17.03
N ALA A 65 6.09 -9.24 18.30
CA ALA A 65 5.07 -8.72 19.21
C ALA A 65 4.50 -7.36 18.77
N TRP A 66 5.29 -6.50 18.11
CA TRP A 66 4.84 -5.20 17.60
C TRP A 66 3.92 -5.39 16.40
N THR A 67 4.36 -6.13 15.37
CA THR A 67 3.52 -6.48 14.21
C THR A 67 2.22 -7.16 14.65
N SER A 68 2.29 -8.10 15.60
CA SER A 68 1.12 -8.75 16.19
C SER A 68 0.16 -7.78 16.89
N SER A 69 0.68 -6.72 17.50
CA SER A 69 -0.14 -5.70 18.19
C SER A 69 -0.78 -4.72 17.21
N PHE A 70 -0.08 -4.35 16.14
CA PHE A 70 -0.64 -3.57 15.03
C PHE A 70 -1.72 -4.35 14.27
N ASN A 71 -1.48 -5.63 13.95
CA ASN A 71 -2.45 -6.51 13.29
C ASN A 71 -3.76 -6.63 14.09
N LYS A 72 -3.69 -6.77 15.43
CA LYS A 72 -4.87 -6.83 16.30
C LYS A 72 -5.78 -5.60 16.21
N ILE A 73 -5.27 -4.45 15.75
CA ILE A 73 -6.03 -3.21 15.59
C ILE A 73 -6.37 -2.98 14.12
N LEU A 74 -5.35 -2.89 13.25
CA LEU A 74 -5.49 -2.50 11.84
C LEU A 74 -6.29 -3.53 11.03
N CYS A 75 -6.07 -4.83 11.23
CA CYS A 75 -6.78 -5.86 10.47
C CYS A 75 -8.28 -5.89 10.81
N ARG A 76 -8.64 -5.61 12.07
CA ARG A 76 -10.05 -5.45 12.49
C ARG A 76 -10.74 -4.25 11.86
N GLN A 77 -9.98 -3.31 11.29
CA GLN A 77 -10.46 -2.11 10.60
C GLN A 77 -10.39 -2.26 9.06
N GLY A 78 -10.18 -3.49 8.55
CA GLY A 78 -10.19 -3.78 7.10
C GLY A 78 -8.88 -3.47 6.36
N PHE A 79 -7.77 -3.32 7.08
CA PHE A 79 -6.44 -3.22 6.50
C PHE A 79 -5.76 -4.58 6.39
N ILE A 80 -4.90 -4.74 5.39
CA ILE A 80 -3.92 -5.83 5.31
C ILE A 80 -2.51 -5.27 5.17
N ILE A 81 -1.50 -6.07 5.51
CA ILE A 81 -0.10 -5.80 5.16
C ILE A 81 0.07 -6.01 3.65
N ALA A 82 0.38 -4.94 2.92
CA ALA A 82 0.80 -5.00 1.52
C ALA A 82 2.21 -5.59 1.41
N LYS A 83 3.12 -5.13 2.28
CA LYS A 83 4.44 -5.71 2.46
C LYS A 83 5.01 -5.37 3.84
N SER A 84 5.85 -6.26 4.37
CA SER A 84 6.72 -6.01 5.52
C SER A 84 8.18 -6.31 5.15
N THR A 85 9.13 -5.63 5.78
CA THR A 85 10.57 -5.90 5.65
C THR A 85 11.31 -5.62 6.95
N ARG A 86 12.40 -6.34 7.21
CA ARG A 86 13.12 -6.31 8.48
C ARG A 86 14.62 -6.48 8.30
N LEU A 87 15.40 -5.68 9.05
CA LEU A 87 16.86 -5.81 9.18
C LEU A 87 17.23 -5.74 10.67
N GLN A 88 17.44 -6.90 11.30
CA GLN A 88 17.62 -7.05 12.74
C GLN A 88 16.52 -6.33 13.55
N GLY A 89 16.83 -5.16 14.13
CA GLY A 89 15.90 -4.34 14.90
C GLY A 89 15.18 -3.25 14.11
N LEU A 90 15.50 -3.06 12.83
CA LEU A 90 14.75 -2.18 11.93
C LEU A 90 13.60 -2.98 11.32
N LEU A 91 12.38 -2.44 11.36
CA LEU A 91 11.18 -3.06 10.81
C LEU A 91 10.37 -2.00 10.06
N LEU A 92 9.90 -2.30 8.86
CA LEU A 92 8.96 -1.45 8.12
C LEU A 92 7.73 -2.27 7.73
N LEU A 93 6.56 -1.79 8.14
CA LEU A 93 5.26 -2.38 7.84
C LEU A 93 4.45 -1.40 6.98
N VAL A 94 3.92 -1.86 5.85
CA VAL A 94 3.03 -1.08 4.98
C VAL A 94 1.67 -1.76 4.95
N TYR A 95 0.69 -1.15 5.60
CA TYR A 95 -0.70 -1.56 5.59
C TYR A 95 -1.50 -0.76 4.57
N THR A 96 -2.48 -1.40 3.94
CA THR A 96 -3.41 -0.76 2.99
C THR A 96 -4.84 -1.28 3.19
N GLN A 97 -5.84 -0.47 2.83
CA GLN A 97 -7.23 -0.94 2.71
C GLN A 97 -7.37 -1.92 1.52
N MET A 98 -8.23 -2.93 1.66
CA MET A 98 -8.47 -3.96 0.62
C MET A 98 -8.78 -3.37 -0.77
N LYS A 99 -9.52 -2.24 -0.82
CA LYS A 99 -9.88 -1.52 -2.05
C LYS A 99 -8.69 -1.03 -2.91
N HIS A 100 -7.48 -1.03 -2.37
CA HIS A 100 -6.26 -0.62 -3.08
C HIS A 100 -5.40 -1.80 -3.56
N VAL A 101 -5.69 -3.01 -3.09
CA VAL A 101 -4.81 -4.18 -3.25
C VAL A 101 -4.61 -4.52 -4.73
N THR A 102 -5.69 -4.54 -5.51
CA THR A 102 -5.65 -4.78 -6.97
C THR A 102 -5.00 -3.67 -7.78
N HIS A 103 -4.61 -2.56 -7.16
CA HIS A 103 -3.90 -1.45 -7.82
C HIS A 103 -2.39 -1.43 -7.48
N LEU A 104 -1.93 -2.26 -6.54
CA LEU A 104 -0.52 -2.39 -6.21
C LEU A 104 0.23 -3.12 -7.32
N ARG A 105 1.27 -2.46 -7.84
CA ARG A 105 2.17 -2.99 -8.86
C ARG A 105 3.61 -2.93 -8.34
N ASP A 106 4.44 -3.81 -8.86
CA ASP A 106 5.89 -3.76 -8.75
C ASP A 106 6.37 -3.60 -7.29
N ILE A 107 5.74 -4.35 -6.39
CA ILE A 107 6.02 -4.38 -4.96
C ILE A 107 7.37 -5.08 -4.76
N GLU A 108 8.33 -4.37 -4.20
CA GLU A 108 9.68 -4.84 -3.91
C GLU A 108 10.12 -4.31 -2.54
N ALA A 109 10.93 -5.07 -1.81
CA ALA A 109 11.51 -4.65 -0.55
C ALA A 109 13.03 -4.84 -0.57
N GLN A 110 13.77 -3.86 -0.05
CA GLN A 110 15.23 -3.83 -0.10
C GLN A 110 15.83 -3.40 1.23
N TYR A 111 17.12 -3.69 1.47
CA TYR A 111 17.82 -3.25 2.67
C TYR A 111 19.29 -2.93 2.40
N THR A 112 19.84 -1.99 3.15
CA THR A 112 21.28 -1.67 3.18
C THR A 112 21.77 -1.74 4.63
N LYS A 113 22.88 -2.44 4.86
CA LYS A 113 23.57 -2.49 6.16
C LYS A 113 24.62 -1.39 6.19
N THR A 114 24.73 -0.67 7.29
CA THR A 114 25.84 0.28 7.51
C THR A 114 26.59 0.05 8.84
N GLY A 115 25.99 -0.69 9.78
CA GLY A 115 26.61 -1.04 11.06
C GLY A 115 27.95 -1.76 10.88
N LEU A 116 28.96 -1.34 11.66
CA LEU A 116 30.35 -1.84 11.54
C LEU A 116 30.89 -1.76 10.09
N GLY A 117 30.65 -0.66 9.38
CA GLY A 117 31.08 -0.49 8.00
C GLY A 117 30.33 -1.39 7.00
N GLY A 118 29.06 -1.68 7.28
CA GLY A 118 28.20 -2.57 6.49
C GLY A 118 28.26 -4.06 6.87
N MET A 119 29.17 -4.45 7.76
CA MET A 119 29.28 -5.85 8.22
C MET A 119 28.13 -6.30 9.14
N TRP A 120 27.36 -5.38 9.72
CA TRP A 120 26.31 -5.69 10.70
C TRP A 120 25.02 -4.89 10.47
N GLY A 121 23.87 -5.53 10.71
CA GLY A 121 22.54 -5.00 10.40
C GLY A 121 21.84 -4.25 11.53
N ASN A 122 22.55 -3.80 12.57
CA ASN A 122 21.94 -2.99 13.65
C ASN A 122 21.78 -1.51 13.30
N LYS A 123 22.33 -1.10 12.14
CA LYS A 123 22.31 0.23 11.55
C LYS A 123 22.24 0.11 10.02
N GLY A 124 21.60 1.08 9.39
CA GLY A 124 21.35 1.11 7.95
C GLY A 124 19.90 1.45 7.64
N ALA A 125 19.35 0.88 6.57
CA ALA A 125 17.97 1.11 6.15
C ALA A 125 17.28 -0.16 5.63
N VAL A 126 15.95 -0.17 5.76
CA VAL A 126 15.04 -1.03 5.01
C VAL A 126 14.08 -0.18 4.20
N SER A 127 13.60 -0.68 3.08
CA SER A 127 12.60 0.00 2.28
C SER A 127 11.59 -0.95 1.67
N ILE A 128 10.43 -0.38 1.33
CA ILE A 128 9.41 -0.99 0.47
C ILE A 128 9.10 0.02 -0.63
N ARG A 129 9.15 -0.41 -1.88
CA ARG A 129 8.69 0.37 -3.03
C ARG A 129 7.55 -0.35 -3.75
N PHE A 130 6.66 0.42 -4.33
CA PHE A 130 5.56 -0.08 -5.15
C PHE A 130 5.04 1.03 -6.08
N ASN A 131 4.40 0.62 -7.16
CA ASN A 131 3.62 1.48 -8.03
C ASN A 131 2.14 1.37 -7.61
N ILE A 132 1.42 2.49 -7.57
CA ILE A 132 -0.01 2.57 -7.20
C ILE A 132 -0.67 3.67 -8.05
N TYR A 133 -1.80 3.39 -8.71
CA TYR A 133 -2.52 4.36 -9.57
C TYR A 133 -1.61 5.17 -10.52
N GLY A 134 -0.64 4.48 -11.15
CA GLY A 134 0.29 5.07 -12.11
C GLY A 134 1.29 6.08 -11.54
N VAL A 135 1.60 6.03 -10.25
CA VAL A 135 2.75 6.70 -9.63
C VAL A 135 3.58 5.70 -8.82
N SER A 136 4.87 5.98 -8.67
CA SER A 136 5.83 5.17 -7.93
C SER A 136 6.10 5.75 -6.52
N VAL A 137 6.06 4.90 -5.51
CA VAL A 137 6.26 5.27 -4.10
C VAL A 137 7.40 4.45 -3.52
N CYS A 138 8.35 5.12 -2.87
CA CYS A 138 9.43 4.50 -2.10
C CYS A 138 9.34 4.93 -0.63
N LEU A 139 9.25 3.95 0.26
CA LEU A 139 9.14 4.15 1.71
C LEU A 139 10.40 3.60 2.35
N VAL A 140 11.18 4.46 3.02
CA VAL A 140 12.45 4.10 3.66
C VAL A 140 12.34 4.27 5.16
N ASN A 141 12.74 3.25 5.92
CA ASN A 141 12.96 3.32 7.37
C ASN A 141 14.45 3.08 7.66
N SER A 142 15.12 4.04 8.30
CA SER A 142 16.53 3.91 8.70
C SER A 142 16.79 4.04 10.19
N HIS A 143 17.88 3.43 10.64
CA HIS A 143 18.50 3.67 11.94
C HIS A 143 19.98 4.01 11.69
N LEU A 144 20.33 5.30 11.78
CA LEU A 144 21.68 5.79 11.48
C LEU A 144 22.58 5.81 12.73
N THR A 145 23.88 6.02 12.53
CA THR A 145 24.90 5.93 13.59
C THR A 145 24.61 6.87 14.76
N ALA A 146 24.58 6.30 15.96
CA ALA A 146 24.24 7.00 17.20
C ALA A 146 25.40 7.84 17.74
N HIS A 147 25.14 8.58 18.82
CA HIS A 147 26.06 9.49 19.52
C HIS A 147 26.35 10.83 18.82
N GLU A 148 26.45 11.88 19.65
CA GLU A 148 26.57 13.29 19.27
C GLU A 148 27.72 13.59 18.32
N HIS A 149 28.93 13.12 18.65
CA HIS A 149 30.16 13.38 17.91
C HIS A 149 30.30 12.59 16.59
N LEU A 150 29.42 11.63 16.29
CA LEU A 150 29.49 10.78 15.09
C LEU A 150 28.63 11.33 13.93
N LEU A 151 28.68 12.65 13.70
CA LEU A 151 27.96 13.30 12.61
C LEU A 151 28.45 12.82 11.23
N ALA A 152 29.77 12.72 11.05
CA ALA A 152 30.38 12.24 9.82
C ALA A 152 29.95 10.81 9.47
N ASP A 153 29.78 9.93 10.47
CA ASP A 153 29.31 8.57 10.25
C ASP A 153 27.83 8.53 9.83
N ARG A 154 26.97 9.40 10.35
CA ARG A 154 25.56 9.53 9.87
C ARG A 154 25.49 10.02 8.43
N ILE A 155 26.34 10.98 8.05
CA ILE A 155 26.48 11.46 6.67
C ILE A 155 26.96 10.31 5.77
N ASN A 156 27.93 9.52 6.23
CA ASN A 156 28.42 8.35 5.51
C ASN A 156 27.36 7.23 5.40
N ASP A 157 26.57 6.98 6.45
CA ASP A 157 25.45 6.03 6.42
C ASP A 157 24.44 6.42 5.33
N TYR A 158 23.97 7.68 5.34
CA TYR A 158 23.06 8.22 4.33
C TYR A 158 23.62 8.05 2.91
N ASN A 159 24.86 8.50 2.67
CA ASN A 159 25.49 8.43 1.36
C ASN A 159 25.74 6.97 0.91
N THR A 160 25.99 6.06 1.85
CA THR A 160 26.09 4.62 1.57
C THR A 160 24.74 4.05 1.14
N ILE A 161 23.66 4.38 1.86
CA ILE A 161 22.29 3.94 1.53
C ILE A 161 21.88 4.48 0.15
N ILE A 162 21.99 5.78 -0.09
CA ILE A 162 21.66 6.38 -1.40
C ILE A 162 22.43 5.72 -2.55
N LYS A 163 23.69 5.34 -2.33
CA LYS A 163 24.54 4.74 -3.37
C LYS A 163 24.28 3.24 -3.60
N GLN A 164 23.96 2.47 -2.56
CA GLN A 164 23.93 1.00 -2.60
C GLN A 164 22.52 0.41 -2.61
N HIS A 165 21.50 1.15 -2.19
CA HIS A 165 20.14 0.66 -2.02
C HIS A 165 19.38 0.67 -3.35
N MET A 166 19.57 -0.40 -4.14
CA MET A 166 19.05 -0.53 -5.50
C MET A 166 17.82 -1.44 -5.61
N TYR A 167 17.04 -1.25 -6.66
CA TYR A 167 15.79 -1.97 -6.97
C TYR A 167 15.85 -2.59 -8.38
N HIS A 168 15.03 -3.61 -8.62
CA HIS A 168 14.97 -4.33 -9.90
C HIS A 168 13.98 -3.71 -10.91
N VAL A 169 13.21 -2.70 -10.52
CA VAL A 169 12.32 -1.93 -11.40
C VAL A 169 13.14 -0.90 -12.20
N THR A 170 13.22 -1.07 -13.52
CA THR A 170 14.10 -0.31 -14.43
C THR A 170 13.94 1.22 -14.32
N GLU A 171 12.71 1.70 -14.22
CA GLU A 171 12.37 3.13 -14.15
C GLU A 171 12.78 3.75 -12.80
N THR A 172 12.88 2.95 -11.73
CA THR A 172 13.10 3.41 -10.37
C THR A 172 14.16 2.58 -9.65
N THR A 173 15.28 2.30 -10.32
CA THR A 173 16.41 1.49 -9.81
C THR A 173 17.09 2.05 -8.56
N ASN A 174 16.81 3.29 -8.17
CA ASN A 174 17.33 3.95 -6.98
C ASN A 174 16.20 4.63 -6.18
N ILE A 175 16.41 4.82 -4.88
CA ILE A 175 15.50 5.55 -3.97
C ILE A 175 15.01 6.86 -4.62
N LEU A 176 15.93 7.73 -5.09
CA LEU A 176 15.62 9.10 -5.53
C LEU A 176 14.84 9.18 -6.86
N TYR A 177 14.74 8.09 -7.61
CA TYR A 177 14.06 8.05 -8.91
C TYR A 177 12.53 7.85 -8.82
N HIS A 178 12.01 7.50 -7.65
CA HIS A 178 10.57 7.33 -7.44
C HIS A 178 9.84 8.68 -7.42
N ASP A 179 8.59 8.71 -7.86
CA ASP A 179 7.77 9.93 -7.90
C ASP A 179 7.58 10.54 -6.51
N TYR A 180 7.39 9.66 -5.52
CA TYR A 180 7.30 9.98 -4.11
C TYR A 180 8.30 9.15 -3.32
N VAL A 181 9.17 9.82 -2.57
CA VAL A 181 10.02 9.17 -1.56
C VAL A 181 9.60 9.70 -0.20
N ILE A 182 9.33 8.82 0.76
CA ILE A 182 9.17 9.19 2.17
C ILE A 182 10.24 8.44 2.95
N TRP A 183 11.10 9.20 3.63
CA TRP A 183 12.19 8.68 4.44
C TRP A 183 11.91 9.00 5.90
N LEU A 184 11.70 7.96 6.69
CA LEU A 184 11.48 8.05 8.12
C LEU A 184 12.55 7.28 8.89
N GLY A 185 12.67 7.53 10.20
CA GLY A 185 13.50 6.69 11.05
C GLY A 185 14.01 7.36 12.31
N ASP A 186 14.83 6.62 13.05
CA ASP A 186 15.77 7.17 14.02
C ASP A 186 17.04 7.57 13.26
N LEU A 187 17.04 8.79 12.74
CA LEU A 187 18.14 9.35 11.98
C LEU A 187 19.31 9.76 12.89
N ASN A 188 19.13 9.70 14.22
CA ASN A 188 20.17 9.91 15.24
C ASN A 188 20.93 11.26 15.19
N PHE A 189 20.54 12.22 14.35
CA PHE A 189 21.07 13.59 14.37
C PHE A 189 20.76 14.28 15.70
N ARG A 190 21.71 15.08 16.20
CA ARG A 190 21.65 15.66 17.54
C ARG A 190 21.58 17.18 17.51
N THR A 191 21.15 17.75 18.62
CA THR A 191 21.18 19.20 18.89
C THR A 191 22.60 19.61 19.32
N ASP A 192 23.57 19.45 18.42
CA ASP A 192 24.97 19.89 18.59
C ASP A 192 25.60 20.30 17.25
N HIS A 193 25.13 21.42 16.70
CA HIS A 193 25.72 22.05 15.52
C HIS A 193 25.86 23.58 15.70
N PRO A 194 26.97 24.20 15.26
CA PRO A 194 28.30 23.58 15.12
C PRO A 194 28.71 22.82 16.39
N ALA A 195 29.55 21.79 16.25
CA ALA A 195 29.90 20.89 17.35
C ALA A 195 30.45 21.65 18.58
N GLY A 196 29.90 21.37 19.76
CA GLY A 196 30.28 22.04 21.02
C GLY A 196 29.80 23.49 21.19
N SER A 197 29.02 24.04 20.25
CA SER A 197 28.43 25.39 20.38
C SER A 197 27.00 25.40 20.95
N SER A 198 26.38 24.23 21.08
CA SER A 198 25.02 24.08 21.59
C SER A 198 24.93 24.21 23.12
N PRO A 199 23.78 24.60 23.68
CA PRO A 199 23.59 24.69 25.13
C PRO A 199 23.73 23.33 25.85
N THR A 200 23.98 23.34 27.16
CA THR A 200 24.02 22.10 27.95
C THR A 200 22.65 21.42 28.05
N SER A 201 22.60 20.15 28.47
CA SER A 201 21.34 19.44 28.72
C SER A 201 20.40 20.26 29.61
N GLU A 202 20.91 20.81 30.70
CA GLU A 202 20.15 21.60 31.68
C GLU A 202 19.65 22.93 31.09
N GLU A 203 20.46 23.59 30.25
CA GLU A 203 20.08 24.81 29.55
C GLU A 203 19.00 24.55 28.50
N ILE A 204 19.08 23.43 27.77
CA ILE A 204 18.03 22.98 26.85
C ILE A 204 16.73 22.76 27.62
N LEU A 205 16.76 22.05 28.75
CA LEU A 205 15.56 21.86 29.59
C LEU A 205 14.99 23.18 30.13
N ALA A 206 15.84 24.08 30.59
CA ALA A 206 15.43 25.41 31.06
C ALA A 206 14.86 26.30 29.93
N GLN A 207 15.25 26.07 28.68
CA GLN A 207 14.61 26.68 27.50
C GLN A 207 13.27 26.02 27.18
N LEU A 208 13.19 24.68 27.14
CA LEU A 208 11.96 23.94 26.85
C LEU A 208 10.81 24.25 27.83
N GLN A 209 11.13 24.61 29.09
CA GLN A 209 10.14 25.09 30.06
C GLN A 209 9.57 26.50 29.78
N LYS A 210 10.28 27.31 28.98
CA LYS A 210 9.92 28.71 28.64
C LYS A 210 9.40 28.87 27.21
N ILE A 211 9.76 27.95 26.32
CA ILE A 211 9.36 27.94 24.92
C ILE A 211 7.86 27.57 24.81
N GLU A 212 7.07 28.45 24.21
CA GLU A 212 5.78 28.06 23.64
C GLU A 212 6.02 26.99 22.58
N LYS A 213 5.21 25.91 22.57
CA LYS A 213 5.45 24.69 21.77
C LYS A 213 5.64 24.91 20.26
N ASP A 214 5.28 26.06 19.72
CA ASP A 214 5.46 26.40 18.30
C ASP A 214 6.78 27.13 17.97
N LYS A 215 7.70 27.29 18.93
CA LYS A 215 8.88 28.20 18.82
C LYS A 215 10.23 27.55 19.14
N TYR A 216 10.45 26.28 18.77
CA TYR A 216 11.74 25.59 18.97
C TYR A 216 12.93 26.12 18.15
N ALA A 217 12.76 27.20 17.38
CA ALA A 217 13.75 27.74 16.44
C ALA A 217 15.15 27.99 17.05
N SER A 218 15.26 28.44 18.30
CA SER A 218 16.56 28.67 18.95
C SER A 218 17.34 27.38 19.22
N LEU A 219 16.64 26.27 19.44
CA LEU A 219 17.23 24.95 19.64
C LEU A 219 17.44 24.23 18.29
N LEU A 220 16.52 24.40 17.34
CA LEU A 220 16.65 23.86 15.98
C LEU A 220 17.79 24.51 15.18
N ALA A 221 18.20 25.73 15.52
CA ALA A 221 19.43 26.34 14.99
C ALA A 221 20.71 25.54 15.32
N HIS A 222 20.64 24.61 16.27
CA HIS A 222 21.70 23.67 16.62
C HIS A 222 21.41 22.22 16.17
N ASP A 223 20.36 21.98 15.39
CA ASP A 223 20.03 20.65 14.87
C ASP A 223 20.98 20.24 13.74
N GLN A 224 21.67 19.11 13.92
CA GLN A 224 22.61 18.62 12.92
C GLN A 224 21.95 18.17 11.61
N LEU A 225 20.67 17.75 11.59
CA LEU A 225 20.02 17.34 10.34
C LEU A 225 19.72 18.55 9.46
N ILE A 226 19.10 19.59 10.03
CA ILE A 226 18.87 20.86 9.32
C ILE A 226 20.19 21.40 8.74
N ALA A 227 21.26 21.39 9.54
CA ALA A 227 22.56 21.87 9.09
C ALA A 227 23.15 21.09 7.89
N VAL A 228 23.05 19.76 7.86
CA VAL A 228 23.59 18.96 6.73
C VAL A 228 22.69 18.98 5.49
N MET A 229 21.39 19.24 5.67
CA MET A 229 20.47 19.51 4.56
C MET A 229 20.80 20.84 3.90
N ASP A 230 21.00 21.89 4.70
CA ASP A 230 21.37 23.24 4.24
C ASP A 230 22.77 23.27 3.60
N SER A 231 23.74 22.51 4.14
CA SER A 231 25.11 22.43 3.59
C SER A 231 25.23 21.59 2.32
N GLY A 232 24.27 20.70 2.07
CA GLY A 232 24.30 19.76 0.95
C GLY A 232 24.96 18.41 1.24
N GLU A 233 25.43 18.17 2.46
CA GLU A 233 26.20 16.96 2.83
C GLU A 233 25.33 15.69 2.95
N ALA A 234 24.08 15.83 3.39
CA ALA A 234 23.10 14.74 3.47
C ALA A 234 21.66 15.26 3.40
N PHE A 235 20.73 14.44 2.88
CA PHE A 235 19.29 14.74 2.80
C PHE A 235 18.87 16.02 2.05
N SER A 236 19.77 16.73 1.36
CA SER A 236 19.48 17.98 0.63
C SER A 236 18.46 17.85 -0.53
N GLU A 237 18.25 16.63 -1.03
CA GLU A 237 17.21 16.29 -2.01
C GLU A 237 15.80 16.15 -1.39
N PHE A 238 15.67 16.26 -0.07
CA PHE A 238 14.44 16.06 0.68
C PHE A 238 13.94 17.36 1.35
N THR A 239 12.65 17.37 1.67
CA THR A 239 11.98 18.39 2.48
C THR A 239 11.52 17.76 3.79
N GLU A 240 11.67 18.49 4.89
CA GLU A 240 11.03 18.19 6.17
C GLU A 240 9.95 19.25 6.45
N HIS A 241 8.88 18.88 7.15
CA HIS A 241 7.84 19.84 7.56
C HIS A 241 8.23 20.53 8.88
N ASP A 242 7.71 21.74 9.13
CA ASP A 242 7.95 22.52 10.34
C ASP A 242 7.87 21.68 11.63
N ILE A 243 8.97 21.58 12.37
CA ILE A 243 9.00 20.89 13.67
C ILE A 243 8.36 21.77 14.75
N ARG A 244 7.16 21.38 15.17
CA ARG A 244 6.33 22.04 16.21
C ARG A 244 6.15 21.17 17.45
N PHE A 245 7.13 20.29 17.71
CA PHE A 245 7.15 19.36 18.83
C PHE A 245 8.55 19.36 19.49
N PRO A 246 8.64 19.09 20.81
CA PRO A 246 9.90 19.10 21.53
C PRO A 246 10.78 17.90 21.11
N PRO A 247 12.06 17.89 21.51
CA PRO A 247 12.98 16.79 21.19
C PRO A 247 12.42 15.42 21.61
N THR A 248 12.56 14.41 20.75
CA THR A 248 11.93 13.08 20.93
C THR A 248 12.78 12.11 21.74
N TYR A 249 14.05 12.45 21.96
CA TYR A 249 15.07 11.69 22.70
C TYR A 249 15.83 12.64 23.64
N LYS A 250 16.41 12.21 24.78
CA LYS A 250 16.30 10.89 25.44
C LYS A 250 15.44 11.02 26.69
N PHE A 251 14.42 10.20 26.82
CA PHE A 251 13.55 10.14 28.00
C PHE A 251 13.98 9.07 29.00
N ILE A 252 13.59 9.23 30.25
CA ILE A 252 13.63 8.16 31.25
C ILE A 252 12.47 7.20 30.97
N ILE A 253 12.79 5.93 30.65
CA ILE A 253 11.80 4.89 30.36
C ILE A 253 10.80 4.78 31.53
N GLY A 254 9.51 4.81 31.20
CA GLY A 254 8.39 4.82 32.14
C GLY A 254 7.88 6.22 32.51
N GLY A 255 8.53 7.30 32.05
CA GLY A 255 8.12 8.67 32.33
C GLY A 255 8.21 9.64 31.14
N ASP A 256 7.98 10.92 31.44
CA ASP A 256 8.03 12.06 30.51
C ASP A 256 9.20 13.02 30.81
N GLU A 257 10.12 12.62 31.68
CA GLU A 257 11.33 13.38 32.03
C GLU A 257 12.49 13.00 31.10
N TYR A 258 13.32 13.98 30.72
CA TYR A 258 14.53 13.75 29.94
C TYR A 258 15.69 13.23 30.80
N ASP A 259 16.47 12.27 30.28
CA ASP A 259 17.73 11.82 30.89
C ASP A 259 18.85 12.82 30.56
N VAL A 260 19.11 13.75 31.48
CA VAL A 260 20.12 14.84 31.35
C VAL A 260 21.53 14.37 30.98
N LYS A 261 21.86 13.07 31.13
CA LYS A 261 23.12 12.47 30.65
C LYS A 261 23.28 12.56 29.12
N ARG A 262 22.21 12.89 28.39
CA ARG A 262 22.22 13.21 26.96
C ARG A 262 21.48 14.52 26.75
N LYS A 263 22.01 15.39 25.88
CA LYS A 263 21.25 16.53 25.39
C LYS A 263 19.96 16.03 24.72
N PRO A 264 18.80 16.64 25.01
CA PRO A 264 17.60 16.40 24.23
C PRO A 264 17.86 16.62 22.73
N SER A 265 17.32 15.78 21.85
CA SER A 265 17.52 15.88 20.39
C SER A 265 16.33 15.35 19.58
N TRP A 266 16.14 15.87 18.38
CA TRP A 266 15.17 15.41 17.39
C TRP A 266 15.77 14.28 16.54
N THR A 267 15.91 13.12 17.14
CA THR A 267 16.48 11.92 16.50
C THR A 267 15.50 11.25 15.53
N ASP A 268 14.21 11.31 15.83
CA ASP A 268 13.14 10.63 15.11
C ASP A 268 12.50 11.60 14.12
N ARG A 269 12.57 11.32 12.81
CA ARG A 269 12.24 12.28 11.74
C ARG A 269 11.45 11.65 10.59
N ILE A 270 10.70 12.46 9.85
CA ILE A 270 9.97 12.07 8.64
C ILE A 270 10.17 13.15 7.56
N LEU A 271 10.92 12.80 6.52
CA LEU A 271 11.25 13.65 5.37
C LEU A 271 10.62 13.10 4.10
N TYR A 272 10.47 13.93 3.07
CA TYR A 272 9.89 13.51 1.80
C TYR A 272 10.52 14.20 0.58
N LYS A 273 10.47 13.53 -0.56
CA LYS A 273 10.82 14.07 -1.89
C LYS A 273 9.66 13.83 -2.85
N VAL A 274 9.42 14.78 -3.75
CA VAL A 274 8.47 14.64 -4.85
C VAL A 274 9.16 14.98 -6.17
N ASN A 275 9.20 14.05 -7.11
CA ASN A 275 9.63 14.33 -8.49
C ASN A 275 8.44 14.95 -9.26
N ALA A 276 8.14 16.21 -8.92
CA ALA A 276 6.87 16.87 -9.23
C ALA A 276 6.49 16.92 -10.73
N ASN A 277 7.50 16.98 -11.61
CA ASN A 277 7.33 17.17 -13.06
C ASN A 277 7.77 15.92 -13.87
N ASN A 278 7.71 14.73 -13.28
CA ASN A 278 8.11 13.47 -13.95
C ASN A 278 7.20 13.10 -15.14
N TYR A 279 6.02 13.74 -15.25
CA TYR A 279 5.00 13.42 -16.24
C TYR A 279 4.48 14.67 -16.95
N GLU A 280 4.33 14.56 -18.28
CA GLU A 280 3.70 15.61 -19.09
C GLU A 280 2.28 15.92 -18.58
N ASN A 281 1.97 17.21 -18.43
CA ASN A 281 0.66 17.73 -18.02
C ASN A 281 0.16 17.27 -16.62
N VAL A 282 1.00 16.63 -15.81
CA VAL A 282 0.65 16.14 -14.47
C VAL A 282 1.69 16.58 -13.44
N THR A 283 1.37 17.61 -12.66
CA THR A 283 2.21 18.02 -11.51
C THR A 283 1.83 17.24 -10.25
N LEU A 284 2.74 16.36 -9.82
CA LEU A 284 2.64 15.60 -8.60
C LEU A 284 2.84 16.50 -7.36
N LYS A 285 2.18 16.16 -6.25
CA LYS A 285 2.28 16.88 -4.97
C LYS A 285 2.02 15.94 -3.81
N ALA A 286 2.90 15.98 -2.82
CA ALA A 286 2.65 15.53 -1.47
C ALA A 286 2.29 16.76 -0.61
N GLU A 287 1.22 16.68 0.16
CA GLU A 287 0.78 17.70 1.10
C GLU A 287 0.80 17.13 2.51
N VAL A 288 1.64 17.70 3.37
CA VAL A 288 1.71 17.34 4.78
C VAL A 288 0.54 18.03 5.50
N VAL A 289 -0.37 17.22 6.06
CA VAL A 289 -1.55 17.69 6.80
C VAL A 289 -1.21 17.86 8.28
N SER A 290 -0.31 17.02 8.82
CA SER A 290 0.19 17.13 10.18
C SER A 290 1.56 16.44 10.32
N TYR A 291 2.42 16.97 11.20
CA TYR A 291 3.68 16.37 11.63
C TYR A 291 3.85 16.63 13.14
N ASN A 292 3.95 15.57 13.96
CA ASN A 292 3.97 15.71 15.42
C ASN A 292 4.59 14.49 16.11
N HIS A 293 4.92 14.64 17.39
CA HIS A 293 5.23 13.53 18.31
C HIS A 293 4.00 13.07 19.11
N MET A 294 4.07 11.88 19.70
CA MET A 294 3.05 11.31 20.58
C MET A 294 3.55 11.25 22.04
N ALA A 295 3.40 12.37 22.76
CA ALA A 295 4.01 12.59 24.08
C ALA A 295 3.76 11.50 25.15
N HIS A 296 2.55 10.92 25.18
CA HIS A 296 2.09 10.03 26.27
C HIS A 296 2.62 8.59 26.20
N TYR A 297 3.44 8.26 25.20
CA TYR A 297 4.13 6.97 25.14
C TYR A 297 5.41 7.04 25.96
N THR A 298 5.55 6.14 26.93
CA THR A 298 6.66 6.09 27.91
C THR A 298 7.38 4.74 27.94
N VAL A 299 6.92 3.76 27.16
CA VAL A 299 7.55 2.43 27.07
C VAL A 299 8.98 2.48 26.53
N SER A 300 9.33 3.48 25.71
CA SER A 300 10.67 3.71 25.16
C SER A 300 11.30 5.00 25.73
N ASP A 301 12.61 5.17 25.59
CA ASP A 301 13.32 6.44 25.79
C ASP A 301 13.21 7.39 24.59
N HIS A 302 12.53 6.95 23.52
CA HIS A 302 12.08 7.79 22.41
C HIS A 302 10.54 7.97 22.44
N LYS A 303 10.06 9.15 22.07
CA LYS A 303 8.64 9.39 21.77
C LYS A 303 8.36 9.08 20.29
N PRO A 304 7.25 8.38 19.94
CA PRO A 304 6.89 8.15 18.55
C PRO A 304 6.67 9.47 17.81
N VAL A 305 7.08 9.53 16.55
CA VAL A 305 6.79 10.64 15.63
C VAL A 305 5.85 10.16 14.53
N VAL A 306 4.87 10.99 14.21
CA VAL A 306 3.79 10.67 13.28
C VAL A 306 3.58 11.79 12.27
N ALA A 307 3.13 11.43 11.06
CA ALA A 307 2.75 12.41 10.05
C ALA A 307 1.58 11.92 9.19
N PHE A 308 0.74 12.84 8.74
CA PHE A 308 -0.35 12.57 7.80
C PHE A 308 -0.08 13.30 6.49
N PHE A 309 -0.17 12.58 5.37
CA PHE A 309 0.08 13.09 4.03
C PHE A 309 -1.11 12.84 3.10
N ASN A 310 -1.45 13.84 2.29
CA ASN A 310 -2.25 13.71 1.09
C ASN A 310 -1.30 13.58 -0.13
N ILE A 311 -1.31 12.45 -0.83
CA ILE A 311 -0.47 12.19 -2.01
C ILE A 311 -1.34 12.18 -3.26
N LYS A 312 -1.02 13.03 -4.25
CA LYS A 312 -1.75 13.05 -5.54
C LYS A 312 -1.40 11.85 -6.41
N VAL A 313 -2.42 11.20 -6.95
CA VAL A 313 -2.27 10.07 -7.89
C VAL A 313 -3.00 10.33 -9.21
N ARG A 314 -2.66 9.56 -10.25
CA ARG A 314 -3.44 9.61 -11.51
C ARG A 314 -4.86 9.10 -11.21
N LYS A 315 -5.85 9.59 -11.97
CA LYS A 315 -7.19 8.98 -11.92
C LYS A 315 -7.09 7.57 -12.52
N SER A 316 -7.67 6.57 -11.86
CA SER A 316 -7.92 5.29 -12.53
C SER A 316 -8.92 5.55 -13.66
N PHE A 317 -8.50 5.28 -14.90
CA PHE A 317 -9.43 5.05 -15.99
C PHE A 317 -9.77 3.57 -15.98
N THR A 318 -10.70 3.18 -15.11
CA THR A 318 -11.43 1.92 -15.28
C THR A 318 -12.16 2.05 -16.61
N ARG A 319 -11.70 1.32 -17.62
CA ARG A 319 -12.34 1.32 -18.94
C ARG A 319 -13.71 0.69 -18.74
N GLU A 320 -14.77 1.49 -18.71
CA GLU A 320 -16.13 0.97 -18.74
C GLU A 320 -16.21 0.05 -19.95
N LEU A 321 -16.25 -1.26 -19.71
CA LEU A 321 -16.71 -2.23 -20.68
C LEU A 321 -18.19 -1.89 -20.89
N VAL A 322 -18.44 -1.01 -21.86
CA VAL A 322 -19.77 -0.77 -22.39
C VAL A 322 -20.24 -2.11 -22.91
N ALA A 323 -20.95 -2.84 -22.06
CA ALA A 323 -21.72 -3.99 -22.45
C ALA A 323 -22.73 -3.47 -23.47
N GLU A 324 -22.43 -3.66 -24.75
CA GLU A 324 -23.37 -3.39 -25.83
C GLU A 324 -24.61 -4.23 -25.54
N ARG A 325 -25.63 -3.57 -24.96
CA ARG A 325 -26.93 -4.20 -24.76
C ARG A 325 -27.36 -4.66 -26.15
N PRO A 326 -27.59 -5.97 -26.38
CA PRO A 326 -27.92 -6.46 -27.71
C PRO A 326 -29.17 -5.74 -28.19
N GLN A 327 -29.00 -4.85 -29.17
CA GLN A 327 -30.12 -4.09 -29.71
C GLN A 327 -31.03 -5.09 -30.41
N ARG A 328 -32.21 -5.31 -29.83
CA ARG A 328 -33.26 -6.06 -30.53
C ARG A 328 -33.53 -5.34 -31.85
N PRO A 329 -33.52 -6.05 -32.99
CA PRO A 329 -33.84 -5.43 -34.26
C PRO A 329 -35.24 -4.78 -34.17
N PRO A 330 -35.44 -3.60 -34.77
CA PRO A 330 -36.70 -2.88 -34.65
C PRO A 330 -37.85 -3.72 -35.21
N GLY A 331 -38.74 -4.15 -34.31
CA GLY A 331 -39.90 -4.97 -34.67
C GLY A 331 -40.79 -4.24 -35.67
N ILE A 332 -41.01 -4.84 -36.84
CA ILE A 332 -41.88 -4.31 -37.89
C ILE A 332 -43.31 -4.23 -37.36
N ARG A 333 -43.70 -3.04 -36.92
CA ARG A 333 -45.04 -2.78 -36.38
C ARG A 333 -45.99 -2.44 -37.53
N MET A 334 -46.54 -3.47 -38.18
CA MET A 334 -47.62 -3.30 -39.14
C MET A 334 -48.77 -2.52 -38.49
N ARG A 335 -49.07 -1.32 -39.01
CA ARG A 335 -50.25 -0.53 -38.64
C ARG A 335 -51.36 -0.82 -39.64
N SER A 336 -52.46 -1.39 -39.14
CA SER A 336 -53.72 -1.41 -39.89
C SER A 336 -54.22 0.03 -40.05
N MET A 337 -54.50 0.45 -41.28
CA MET A 337 -55.16 1.73 -41.56
C MET A 337 -56.66 1.49 -41.73
N ILE A 338 -57.46 2.12 -40.86
CA ILE A 338 -58.89 2.34 -41.10
C ILE A 338 -59.02 3.63 -41.92
N VAL A 339 -59.82 3.57 -42.98
CA VAL A 339 -60.07 4.69 -43.89
C VAL A 339 -61.19 5.59 -43.36
N ALA A 340 -60.97 6.90 -43.41
CA ALA A 340 -62.01 7.92 -43.43
C ALA A 340 -61.63 8.99 -44.47
N SER A 341 -62.64 9.62 -45.09
CA SER A 341 -62.53 10.30 -46.40
C SER A 341 -62.60 11.83 -46.33
N SER A 342 -62.41 12.48 -47.50
CA SER A 342 -62.72 13.91 -47.86
C SER A 342 -61.85 14.99 -47.18
N GLU A 343 -61.45 16.11 -47.82
CA GLU A 343 -61.73 16.65 -49.17
C GLU A 343 -60.68 17.71 -49.64
N VAL A 344 -60.29 17.64 -50.92
CA VAL A 344 -60.11 18.73 -51.95
C VAL A 344 -59.19 19.99 -51.73
N ALA A 345 -58.22 20.14 -52.69
CA ALA A 345 -57.63 21.37 -53.29
C ALA A 345 -56.73 22.33 -52.45
N GLU A 346 -55.78 23.12 -53.00
CA GLU A 346 -55.23 23.30 -54.37
C GLU A 346 -53.82 23.97 -54.35
N GLY A 347 -52.96 23.71 -55.36
CA GLY A 347 -51.78 24.52 -55.77
C GLY A 347 -50.57 24.67 -54.81
N GLY A 348 -49.31 24.82 -55.22
CA GLY A 348 -48.67 24.77 -56.55
C GLY A 348 -47.14 24.96 -56.45
N GLN A 349 -46.42 24.49 -57.48
CA GLN A 349 -45.00 24.70 -57.92
C GLN A 349 -44.10 25.78 -57.25
N ALA A 350 -42.76 25.79 -57.33
CA ALA A 350 -41.67 24.82 -57.64
C ALA A 350 -40.32 25.58 -57.63
N ALA A 351 -39.17 24.88 -57.64
CA ALA A 351 -37.84 25.36 -58.11
C ALA A 351 -37.13 26.51 -57.31
N MET A 352 -35.82 26.79 -57.46
CA MET A 352 -34.61 25.94 -57.55
C MET A 352 -33.34 26.84 -57.48
N PHE A 353 -32.23 26.28 -56.98
CA PHE A 353 -30.82 26.58 -57.32
C PHE A 353 -30.05 27.91 -57.02
N SER A 354 -28.77 27.64 -56.71
CA SER A 354 -27.50 28.32 -57.06
C SER A 354 -26.94 29.50 -56.27
N ALA A 355 -25.65 29.34 -55.92
CA ALA A 355 -24.71 30.38 -55.50
C ALA A 355 -23.91 30.92 -56.72
N PRO A 356 -23.11 31.99 -56.55
CA PRO A 356 -21.82 32.04 -57.25
C PRO A 356 -20.64 32.64 -56.46
N MET A 357 -19.49 32.65 -57.15
CA MET A 357 -18.08 32.84 -56.73
C MET A 357 -17.61 34.28 -56.38
N SER A 358 -16.39 34.28 -55.83
CA SER A 358 -15.32 35.30 -55.63
C SER A 358 -15.15 36.45 -56.64
N PRO A 359 -14.33 37.46 -56.32
CA PRO A 359 -13.11 37.69 -57.12
C PRO A 359 -11.82 38.08 -56.34
N ILE A 360 -10.74 38.33 -57.11
CA ILE A 360 -9.31 38.49 -56.73
C ILE A 360 -8.82 39.94 -57.01
N ASN A 361 -7.77 40.42 -56.31
CA ASN A 361 -6.74 41.39 -56.74
C ASN A 361 -5.72 41.68 -55.60
N THR A 362 -4.53 42.28 -55.73
CA THR A 362 -3.34 42.14 -56.64
C THR A 362 -2.16 42.94 -55.99
N ASP A 363 -0.90 42.69 -56.39
CA ASP A 363 0.30 43.57 -56.24
C ASP A 363 0.88 43.84 -54.82
N SER A 364 2.19 44.10 -54.58
CA SER A 364 3.45 43.81 -55.32
C SER A 364 4.73 44.14 -54.47
N ALA A 365 5.84 43.41 -54.72
CA ALA A 365 7.27 43.79 -54.60
C ALA A 365 8.04 43.84 -53.23
N ASP A 366 9.20 43.15 -53.27
CA ASP A 366 10.52 43.32 -52.62
C ASP A 366 10.75 43.22 -51.08
N GLY A 367 11.86 42.53 -50.72
CA GLY A 367 12.37 42.31 -49.34
C GLY A 367 13.71 43.02 -49.07
N PRO A 368 14.65 42.51 -48.22
CA PRO A 368 14.65 41.25 -47.45
C PRO A 368 15.03 41.36 -45.95
N MET A 369 14.85 40.23 -45.23
CA MET A 369 15.49 39.80 -43.95
C MET A 369 15.88 40.83 -42.86
N HIS A 370 15.23 40.74 -41.68
CA HIS A 370 15.92 40.34 -40.43
C HIS A 370 14.93 39.86 -39.34
N ALA A 371 15.45 39.34 -38.23
CA ALA A 371 14.78 38.50 -37.24
C ALA A 371 13.89 39.22 -36.20
N MET A 372 13.20 38.39 -35.40
CA MET A 372 12.50 38.66 -34.12
C MET A 372 11.12 39.34 -34.14
N HIS A 373 10.10 38.55 -33.79
CA HIS A 373 8.89 38.89 -33.03
C HIS A 373 8.35 37.55 -32.47
N SER A 374 7.81 37.37 -31.25
CA SER A 374 7.16 38.24 -30.25
C SER A 374 5.75 38.74 -30.62
N ALA A 375 4.75 37.91 -30.28
CA ALA A 375 3.34 38.25 -30.05
C ALA A 375 2.78 37.15 -29.11
N LYS A 376 2.14 37.42 -27.96
CA LYS A 376 0.84 38.10 -27.72
C LYS A 376 -0.36 37.46 -28.43
N VAL A 377 -0.97 36.52 -27.70
CA VAL A 377 -2.42 36.32 -27.47
C VAL A 377 -3.36 37.21 -28.30
N ASP A 378 -4.23 36.56 -29.08
CA ASP A 378 -5.67 36.74 -28.92
C ASP A 378 -6.44 35.43 -29.22
N THR A 379 -7.73 35.42 -28.91
CA THR A 379 -8.61 34.28 -28.67
C THR A 379 -9.44 33.85 -29.89
N THR A 380 -9.77 32.55 -30.00
CA THR A 380 -11.09 32.01 -30.41
C THR A 380 -11.11 30.48 -30.34
N ASP A 381 -12.23 29.91 -29.87
CA ASP A 381 -12.43 28.46 -29.68
C ASP A 381 -12.55 27.66 -31.00
N GLY A 382 -12.15 26.38 -30.96
CA GLY A 382 -12.26 25.50 -32.13
C GLY A 382 -11.81 24.06 -31.92
N LEU A 383 -12.53 23.31 -31.08
CA LEU A 383 -12.56 21.84 -30.87
C LEU A 383 -11.69 20.91 -31.77
N ASN A 384 -11.12 19.88 -31.13
CA ASN A 384 -10.42 18.71 -31.69
C ASN A 384 -8.92 18.83 -32.00
N SER A 385 -8.11 19.02 -30.96
CA SER A 385 -6.81 18.31 -30.87
C SER A 385 -6.96 17.13 -29.91
N SER A 386 -6.89 15.90 -30.41
CA SER A 386 -6.92 14.69 -29.59
C SER A 386 -5.69 14.64 -28.67
N GLU A 387 -5.89 14.84 -27.37
CA GLU A 387 -4.86 14.66 -26.36
C GLU A 387 -4.44 13.18 -26.30
N THR A 388 -3.37 12.82 -26.99
CA THR A 388 -2.74 11.50 -26.85
C THR A 388 -1.98 11.43 -25.53
N PHE A 389 -2.73 11.28 -24.44
CA PHE A 389 -2.17 10.78 -23.19
C PHE A 389 -1.52 9.42 -23.45
N SER A 390 -0.39 9.15 -22.80
CA SER A 390 0.04 7.77 -22.58
C SER A 390 -1.04 7.09 -21.72
N ASN A 391 -1.87 6.27 -22.36
CA ASN A 391 -2.96 5.56 -21.71
C ASN A 391 -2.39 4.66 -20.61
N TYR A 392 -2.39 5.15 -19.37
CA TYR A 392 -2.30 4.31 -18.18
C TYR A 392 -3.56 3.45 -18.15
N THR A 393 -3.51 2.35 -18.88
CA THR A 393 -4.52 1.31 -18.89
C THR A 393 -4.27 0.47 -17.66
N GLU A 394 -5.30 0.30 -16.84
CA GLU A 394 -5.14 -0.48 -15.63
C GLU A 394 -5.17 -1.97 -15.98
N LYS A 395 -4.00 -2.62 -15.89
CA LYS A 395 -3.86 -4.08 -16.06
C LYS A 395 -4.62 -4.80 -14.96
N THR A 396 -5.77 -5.39 -15.25
CA THR A 396 -6.62 -6.08 -14.26
C THR A 396 -6.97 -7.52 -14.66
N VAL A 397 -7.14 -8.36 -13.64
CA VAL A 397 -7.63 -9.73 -13.74
C VAL A 397 -8.95 -9.83 -12.97
N GLU A 398 -10.03 -10.08 -13.69
CA GLU A 398 -11.37 -10.23 -13.13
C GLU A 398 -11.71 -11.72 -12.98
N PHE A 399 -11.80 -12.22 -11.76
CA PHE A 399 -12.24 -13.60 -11.51
C PHE A 399 -13.74 -13.75 -11.74
N ALA A 400 -14.14 -14.81 -12.44
CA ALA A 400 -15.54 -15.19 -12.55
C ALA A 400 -16.10 -15.56 -11.16
N PRO A 401 -17.37 -15.21 -10.84
CA PRO A 401 -17.98 -15.56 -9.56
C PRO A 401 -17.94 -17.07 -9.30
N ILE A 402 -17.30 -17.47 -8.20
CA ILE A 402 -17.22 -18.87 -7.77
C ILE A 402 -18.47 -19.18 -6.94
N THR A 403 -19.52 -19.66 -7.60
CA THR A 403 -20.82 -19.95 -6.95
C THR A 403 -20.97 -21.40 -6.49
N ARG A 404 -19.97 -22.26 -6.71
CA ARG A 404 -19.97 -23.66 -6.27
C ARG A 404 -19.01 -23.86 -5.11
N ILE A 405 -19.39 -24.74 -4.19
CA ILE A 405 -18.50 -25.22 -3.14
C ILE A 405 -17.37 -26.03 -3.78
N TRP A 406 -16.13 -25.75 -3.37
CA TRP A 406 -14.99 -26.62 -3.64
C TRP A 406 -14.89 -27.64 -2.52
N TYR A 407 -15.06 -28.93 -2.81
CA TYR A 407 -14.87 -29.95 -1.77
C TYR A 407 -13.41 -30.36 -1.65
N ILE A 408 -12.92 -30.46 -0.41
CA ILE A 408 -11.56 -30.93 -0.12
C ILE A 408 -11.39 -32.35 -0.69
N GLY A 409 -10.34 -32.53 -1.49
CA GLY A 409 -10.09 -33.77 -2.21
C GLY A 409 -10.89 -33.95 -3.52
N ASP A 410 -11.55 -32.91 -4.03
CA ASP A 410 -12.05 -32.92 -5.42
C ASP A 410 -10.92 -33.13 -6.43
N ALA A 411 -11.21 -33.91 -7.46
CA ALA A 411 -10.24 -34.30 -8.49
C ALA A 411 -9.66 -33.10 -9.25
N ASP A 412 -10.49 -32.10 -9.52
CA ASP A 412 -10.20 -30.93 -10.34
C ASP A 412 -11.26 -29.84 -10.05
N PHE A 413 -10.90 -28.85 -9.24
CA PHE A 413 -11.70 -27.65 -9.06
C PHE A 413 -11.33 -26.63 -10.14
N ARG A 414 -12.35 -26.13 -10.86
CA ARG A 414 -12.17 -25.18 -11.96
C ARG A 414 -12.92 -23.87 -11.73
N THR A 415 -12.29 -22.78 -12.13
CA THR A 415 -12.90 -21.46 -12.26
C THR A 415 -12.32 -20.75 -13.49
N GLN A 416 -12.72 -19.51 -13.74
CA GLN A 416 -12.21 -18.69 -14.83
C GLN A 416 -11.80 -17.31 -14.31
N CYS A 417 -10.89 -16.65 -15.01
CA CYS A 417 -10.70 -15.21 -14.90
C CYS A 417 -10.48 -14.59 -16.27
N THR A 418 -10.74 -13.28 -16.38
CA THR A 418 -10.58 -12.48 -17.60
C THR A 418 -9.43 -11.51 -17.39
N LEU A 419 -8.44 -11.57 -18.28
CA LEU A 419 -7.28 -10.68 -18.33
C LEU A 419 -7.55 -9.55 -19.31
N THR A 420 -7.23 -8.31 -18.94
CA THR A 420 -7.23 -7.20 -19.90
C THR A 420 -6.23 -7.44 -21.05
N PRO A 421 -6.45 -6.83 -22.23
CA PRO A 421 -5.66 -7.13 -23.44
C PRO A 421 -4.16 -6.80 -23.33
N ASP A 422 -3.80 -5.92 -22.39
CA ASP A 422 -2.47 -5.36 -22.14
C ASP A 422 -1.67 -6.09 -21.04
N ILE A 423 -2.25 -7.13 -20.44
CA ILE A 423 -1.50 -8.05 -19.57
C ILE A 423 -0.56 -8.91 -20.42
N GLU A 424 0.69 -9.01 -20.00
CA GLU A 424 1.61 -10.03 -20.47
C GLU A 424 1.74 -11.06 -19.34
N VAL A 425 1.49 -12.33 -19.65
CA VAL A 425 1.56 -13.41 -18.68
C VAL A 425 3.01 -13.86 -18.58
N ASN A 426 3.66 -13.66 -17.44
CA ASN A 426 5.04 -14.10 -17.24
C ASN A 426 5.07 -15.60 -16.88
N PRO A 427 6.18 -16.32 -17.15
CA PRO A 427 6.33 -17.73 -16.78
C PRO A 427 6.16 -18.01 -15.28
N ASN A 428 6.50 -17.03 -14.43
CA ASN A 428 6.42 -17.14 -12.98
C ASN A 428 5.14 -16.52 -12.40
N ASP A 429 4.18 -16.07 -13.21
CA ASP A 429 2.88 -15.60 -12.71
C ASP A 429 2.17 -16.73 -11.96
N TRP A 430 1.50 -16.41 -10.85
CA TRP A 430 0.92 -17.40 -9.95
C TRP A 430 -0.38 -16.93 -9.31
N ILE A 431 -1.18 -17.91 -8.87
CA ILE A 431 -2.41 -17.66 -8.12
C ILE A 431 -2.20 -18.17 -6.70
N GLY A 432 -2.25 -17.25 -5.74
CA GLY A 432 -2.28 -17.59 -4.33
C GLY A 432 -3.69 -17.91 -3.86
N ILE A 433 -3.81 -18.91 -3.00
CA ILE A 433 -5.03 -19.27 -2.30
C ILE A 433 -4.91 -18.75 -0.86
N TYR A 434 -5.86 -17.93 -0.44
CA TYR A 434 -5.85 -17.24 0.85
C TYR A 434 -7.12 -17.56 1.62
N ASP A 435 -7.03 -17.63 2.96
CA ASP A 435 -8.23 -17.47 3.81
C ASP A 435 -8.93 -16.15 3.45
N ALA A 436 -10.25 -16.11 3.44
CA ALA A 436 -11.00 -14.91 3.05
C ALA A 436 -10.74 -13.69 3.95
N ASN A 437 -10.21 -13.91 5.17
CA ASN A 437 -9.83 -12.90 6.17
C ASN A 437 -8.31 -12.78 6.36
N PHE A 438 -7.52 -13.11 5.34
CA PHE A 438 -6.05 -12.97 5.35
C PHE A 438 -5.59 -11.56 5.78
N HIS A 439 -4.43 -11.47 6.42
CA HIS A 439 -3.91 -10.24 7.02
C HIS A 439 -2.70 -9.66 6.27
N SER A 440 -2.09 -10.42 5.36
CA SER A 440 -0.93 -10.02 4.55
C SER A 440 -0.98 -10.61 3.15
N LEU A 441 -0.45 -9.90 2.16
CA LEU A 441 -0.17 -10.49 0.83
C LEU A 441 0.86 -11.63 0.86
N ASP A 442 1.53 -11.85 2.01
CA ASP A 442 2.40 -13.00 2.25
C ASP A 442 1.70 -14.18 3.00
N ASP A 443 0.41 -14.07 3.35
CA ASP A 443 -0.35 -15.10 4.11
C ASP A 443 -1.00 -16.22 3.23
N TYR A 444 -0.47 -16.51 2.03
CA TYR A 444 -1.07 -17.54 1.19
C TYR A 444 -0.93 -18.93 1.83
N ILE A 445 -2.03 -19.69 1.92
CA ILE A 445 -2.00 -21.06 2.45
C ILE A 445 -1.43 -22.06 1.45
N ALA A 446 -1.52 -21.71 0.16
CA ALA A 446 -1.09 -22.48 -0.98
C ALA A 446 -0.99 -21.55 -2.19
N TYR A 447 -0.25 -21.96 -3.20
CA TYR A 447 -0.16 -21.24 -4.47
C TYR A 447 0.00 -22.23 -5.60
N GLU A 448 -0.35 -21.79 -6.81
CA GLU A 448 -0.14 -22.54 -8.03
C GLU A 448 0.35 -21.59 -9.14
N TYR A 449 1.42 -21.97 -9.84
CA TYR A 449 1.89 -21.23 -11.01
C TYR A 449 0.85 -21.29 -12.13
N LEU A 450 0.66 -20.17 -12.83
CA LEU A 450 -0.35 -20.07 -13.88
C LEU A 450 -0.10 -21.08 -14.99
N ALA A 451 1.17 -21.32 -15.34
CA ALA A 451 1.58 -22.34 -16.31
C ALA A 451 1.16 -23.78 -15.96
N LYS A 452 0.82 -24.06 -14.70
CA LYS A 452 0.31 -25.37 -14.24
C LYS A 452 -1.23 -25.42 -14.21
N VAL A 453 -1.90 -24.31 -13.91
CA VAL A 453 -3.36 -24.28 -13.72
C VAL A 453 -4.15 -23.73 -14.90
N SER A 454 -3.54 -22.95 -15.80
CA SER A 454 -4.22 -22.46 -17.00
C SER A 454 -4.34 -23.56 -18.05
N LEU A 455 -5.55 -23.80 -18.53
CA LEU A 455 -5.77 -24.61 -19.74
C LEU A 455 -5.51 -23.76 -21.01
N PRO A 456 -4.97 -24.33 -22.10
CA PRO A 456 -4.76 -23.60 -23.34
C PRO A 456 -6.07 -23.07 -23.92
N GLU A 457 -6.19 -21.74 -24.05
CA GLU A 457 -7.30 -21.11 -24.77
C GLU A 457 -7.06 -21.12 -26.28
N THR A 458 -8.14 -20.98 -27.05
CA THR A 458 -8.02 -20.65 -28.48
C THR A 458 -7.57 -19.19 -28.61
N PRO A 459 -6.69 -18.85 -29.56
CA PRO A 459 -6.16 -17.50 -29.68
C PRO A 459 -7.26 -16.49 -29.99
N THR A 460 -7.55 -15.62 -29.02
CA THR A 460 -8.40 -14.44 -29.21
C THR A 460 -7.72 -13.46 -30.18
N ALA A 461 -8.53 -12.71 -30.94
CA ALA A 461 -8.01 -11.62 -31.76
C ALA A 461 -7.22 -10.59 -30.91
N SER A 462 -6.18 -9.99 -31.49
CA SER A 462 -5.36 -8.99 -30.80
C SER A 462 -6.21 -7.80 -30.32
N GLY A 463 -5.98 -7.37 -29.08
CA GLY A 463 -6.71 -6.27 -28.45
C GLY A 463 -8.04 -6.63 -27.78
N GLN A 464 -8.45 -7.90 -27.75
CA GLN A 464 -9.58 -8.38 -26.95
C GLN A 464 -9.13 -8.92 -25.58
N PRO A 465 -9.98 -8.85 -24.54
CA PRO A 465 -9.72 -9.53 -23.27
C PRO A 465 -9.58 -11.04 -23.49
N ARG A 466 -8.68 -11.68 -22.74
CA ARG A 466 -8.51 -13.14 -22.75
C ARG A 466 -9.18 -13.71 -21.52
N THR A 467 -10.03 -14.71 -21.70
CA THR A 467 -10.36 -15.58 -20.56
C THR A 467 -9.14 -16.48 -20.30
N ILE A 468 -9.06 -17.08 -19.12
CA ILE A 468 -8.32 -18.32 -18.89
C ILE A 468 -9.15 -19.21 -17.98
N THR A 469 -9.22 -20.50 -18.32
CA THR A 469 -9.78 -21.51 -17.40
C THR A 469 -8.70 -22.03 -16.48
N LEU A 470 -8.92 -21.87 -15.18
CA LEU A 470 -8.05 -22.29 -14.10
C LEU A 470 -8.49 -23.66 -13.58
N SER A 471 -7.56 -24.59 -13.38
CA SER A 471 -7.77 -25.96 -12.92
C SER A 471 -6.85 -26.26 -11.74
N PHE A 472 -7.44 -26.52 -10.58
CA PHE A 472 -6.77 -26.80 -9.31
C PHE A 472 -6.95 -28.29 -8.98
N PRO A 473 -5.92 -29.14 -9.18
CA PRO A 473 -6.02 -30.58 -8.98
C PRO A 473 -6.09 -30.98 -7.49
N VAL A 474 -6.31 -32.27 -7.23
CA VAL A 474 -6.17 -32.85 -5.87
C VAL A 474 -4.83 -32.43 -5.26
N GLY A 475 -4.90 -31.79 -4.10
CA GLY A 475 -3.69 -31.46 -3.33
C GLY A 475 -3.08 -30.09 -3.58
N SER A 476 -3.78 -29.14 -4.21
CA SER A 476 -3.43 -27.70 -4.23
C SER A 476 -3.51 -27.00 -2.85
N GLY A 477 -3.01 -27.67 -1.81
CA GLY A 477 -2.76 -27.15 -0.46
C GLY A 477 -3.96 -26.90 0.46
N VAL A 478 -5.19 -26.73 -0.07
CA VAL A 478 -6.38 -26.51 0.76
C VAL A 478 -6.77 -27.79 1.52
N ARG A 479 -6.85 -27.70 2.86
CA ARG A 479 -7.02 -28.85 3.77
C ARG A 479 -8.10 -28.69 4.84
N THR A 480 -8.70 -27.50 4.96
CA THR A 480 -9.66 -27.15 6.01
C THR A 480 -10.89 -26.50 5.38
N PRO A 481 -12.12 -26.79 5.87
CA PRO A 481 -13.31 -26.06 5.47
C PRO A 481 -13.21 -24.58 5.87
N GLY A 482 -13.83 -23.70 5.09
CA GLY A 482 -13.80 -22.26 5.34
C GLY A 482 -14.12 -21.43 4.09
N PHE A 483 -13.98 -20.12 4.20
CA PHE A 483 -14.08 -19.20 3.07
C PHE A 483 -12.69 -18.81 2.58
N TYR A 484 -12.51 -18.81 1.27
CA TYR A 484 -11.22 -18.58 0.62
C TYR A 484 -11.32 -17.52 -0.48
N ARG A 485 -10.18 -16.95 -0.87
CA ARG A 485 -10.02 -16.06 -2.03
C ARG A 485 -8.85 -16.52 -2.90
N LEU A 486 -8.96 -16.26 -4.20
CA LEU A 486 -7.84 -16.36 -5.15
C LEU A 486 -7.25 -14.96 -5.36
N ILE A 487 -5.93 -14.84 -5.41
CA ILE A 487 -5.24 -13.59 -5.76
C ILE A 487 -4.26 -13.89 -6.89
N TYR A 488 -4.37 -13.15 -8.00
CA TYR A 488 -3.45 -13.23 -9.13
C TYR A 488 -2.23 -12.33 -8.88
N PHE A 489 -1.06 -12.94 -8.84
CA PHE A 489 0.23 -12.25 -8.83
C PHE A 489 0.90 -12.36 -10.19
N SER A 490 1.23 -11.21 -10.77
CA SER A 490 2.16 -11.12 -11.88
C SER A 490 3.58 -10.91 -11.36
N GLN A 491 4.53 -11.71 -11.82
CA GLN A 491 5.87 -11.80 -11.26
C GLN A 491 6.91 -11.97 -12.37
N PRO A 492 7.42 -10.87 -12.98
CA PRO A 492 8.41 -10.95 -14.06
C PRO A 492 9.80 -11.41 -13.57
N ASN A 493 10.11 -11.23 -12.29
CA ASN A 493 11.33 -11.71 -11.63
C ASN A 493 11.03 -12.08 -10.17
N ASN A 494 11.97 -12.71 -9.44
CA ASN A 494 11.68 -13.28 -8.12
C ASN A 494 11.41 -12.24 -7.01
N ASP A 495 11.89 -11.00 -7.15
CA ASP A 495 11.87 -9.99 -6.09
C ASP A 495 10.75 -8.94 -6.26
N VAL A 496 10.18 -8.84 -7.47
CA VAL A 496 9.17 -7.83 -7.86
C VAL A 496 7.85 -8.50 -8.21
N ARG A 497 6.77 -8.16 -7.49
CA ARG A 497 5.42 -8.70 -7.74
C ARG A 497 4.33 -7.64 -7.87
N SER A 498 3.34 -7.91 -8.73
CA SER A 498 2.18 -7.07 -9.01
C SER A 498 0.89 -7.82 -8.71
N VAL A 499 -0.07 -7.20 -8.01
CA VAL A 499 -1.38 -7.83 -7.72
C VAL A 499 -2.39 -7.41 -8.78
N LEU A 500 -2.67 -8.27 -9.75
CA LEU A 500 -3.55 -7.91 -10.88
C LEU A 500 -5.04 -8.16 -10.62
N GLY A 501 -5.39 -9.04 -9.68
CA GLY A 501 -6.78 -9.39 -9.41
C GLY A 501 -6.98 -10.15 -8.10
N ILE A 502 -8.19 -10.05 -7.56
CA ILE A 502 -8.66 -10.79 -6.38
C ILE A 502 -10.07 -11.33 -6.65
N SER A 503 -10.37 -12.55 -6.22
CA SER A 503 -11.73 -13.09 -6.30
C SER A 503 -12.59 -12.60 -5.14
N GLU A 504 -13.91 -12.64 -5.33
CA GLU A 504 -14.84 -12.68 -4.20
C GLU A 504 -14.59 -13.92 -3.33
N PRO A 505 -15.01 -13.91 -2.04
CA PRO A 505 -14.94 -15.09 -1.19
C PRO A 505 -15.76 -16.22 -1.76
N PHE A 506 -15.24 -17.44 -1.65
CA PHE A 506 -15.96 -18.67 -2.00
C PHE A 506 -15.77 -19.73 -0.93
N GLU A 507 -16.70 -20.69 -0.88
CA GLU A 507 -16.75 -21.72 0.14
C GLU A 507 -15.93 -22.97 -0.25
N VAL A 508 -15.15 -23.45 0.70
CA VAL A 508 -14.52 -24.78 0.69
C VAL A 508 -15.12 -25.62 1.82
N SER A 509 -15.52 -26.85 1.54
CA SER A 509 -16.15 -27.75 2.52
C SER A 509 -15.52 -29.15 2.51
N SER A 510 -15.73 -29.92 3.58
CA SER A 510 -15.48 -31.36 3.53
C SER A 510 -16.64 -32.10 2.87
N LYS A 511 -16.40 -33.31 2.33
CA LYS A 511 -17.47 -34.18 1.83
C LYS A 511 -18.25 -34.86 2.96
N GLU A 512 -17.70 -34.92 4.16
CA GLU A 512 -18.34 -35.52 5.34
C GLU A 512 -19.47 -34.63 5.87
N ASP A 513 -19.31 -33.30 5.79
CA ASP A 513 -20.34 -32.31 6.16
C ASP A 513 -21.61 -32.41 5.30
N SER A 514 -21.53 -32.99 4.10
CA SER A 514 -22.69 -33.19 3.22
C SER A 514 -23.71 -34.22 3.73
N LEU A 515 -23.35 -35.02 4.75
CA LEU A 515 -24.19 -36.07 5.30
C LEU A 515 -25.15 -35.61 6.41
N VAL A 516 -25.09 -34.35 6.85
CA VAL A 516 -26.00 -33.80 7.87
C VAL A 516 -27.24 -33.15 7.22
N VAL A 517 -27.92 -33.91 6.36
CA VAL A 517 -29.30 -33.59 5.96
C VAL A 517 -30.23 -34.16 7.03
N ILE A 518 -30.67 -33.31 7.96
CA ILE A 518 -31.67 -33.69 8.96
C ILE A 518 -33.04 -33.75 8.27
N ASP A 519 -33.58 -34.96 8.15
CA ASP A 519 -34.91 -35.23 7.60
C ASP A 519 -36.01 -34.65 8.54
N PRO A 520 -36.94 -33.80 8.06
CA PRO A 520 -37.87 -33.10 8.93
C PRO A 520 -39.07 -33.97 9.35
N CYS A 521 -38.95 -34.55 10.54
CA CYS A 521 -40.04 -34.90 11.48
C CYS A 521 -41.05 -35.99 11.07
N GLU A 522 -41.00 -37.12 11.79
CA GLU A 522 -42.21 -37.81 12.27
C GLU A 522 -42.27 -37.80 13.82
N GLN A 523 -43.48 -37.90 14.37
CA GLN A 523 -43.80 -37.50 15.74
C GLN A 523 -43.81 -38.66 16.76
N ALA A 524 -43.43 -38.34 18.01
CA ALA A 524 -43.94 -38.82 19.31
C ALA A 524 -44.51 -40.27 19.44
N SER A 525 -44.11 -41.05 20.46
CA SER A 525 -44.58 -40.81 21.85
C SER A 525 -44.15 -41.92 22.84
N SER A 526 -44.00 -41.57 24.14
CA SER A 526 -43.86 -42.48 25.34
C SER A 526 -42.64 -43.44 25.38
N SER A 527 -42.03 -43.91 26.48
CA SER A 527 -42.07 -43.71 27.96
C SER A 527 -40.88 -44.51 28.58
N SER A 528 -40.29 -44.27 29.77
CA SER A 528 -40.42 -43.24 30.83
C SER A 528 -39.25 -43.30 31.85
N SER A 529 -39.15 -42.27 32.70
CA SER A 529 -38.65 -42.14 34.10
C SER A 529 -37.93 -43.30 34.87
N PRO A 530 -37.20 -43.00 35.99
CA PRO A 530 -36.29 -41.87 36.26
C PRO A 530 -35.01 -42.23 37.10
N GLY A 531 -34.03 -41.32 37.21
CA GLY A 531 -32.89 -41.43 38.15
C GLY A 531 -32.37 -40.08 38.67
N ARG A 532 -32.27 -39.93 40.00
CA ARG A 532 -31.75 -38.73 40.74
C ARG A 532 -30.30 -38.38 40.33
N SER A 533 -29.81 -37.14 40.41
CA SER A 533 -29.87 -36.23 41.58
C SER A 533 -29.72 -34.72 41.25
N LYS A 534 -29.82 -33.87 42.29
CA LYS A 534 -29.87 -32.38 42.22
C LYS A 534 -28.47 -31.70 42.25
N PRO A 535 -28.36 -30.41 41.87
CA PRO A 535 -27.10 -29.77 41.50
C PRO A 535 -26.33 -29.13 42.67
N SER A 536 -25.02 -28.91 42.47
CA SER A 536 -24.22 -27.95 43.23
C SER A 536 -23.87 -26.73 42.38
N THR A 537 -23.96 -25.55 42.96
CA THR A 537 -23.64 -24.26 42.33
C THR A 537 -22.13 -23.98 42.34
N ALA A 538 -21.56 -23.68 41.17
CA ALA A 538 -20.30 -22.93 41.06
C ALA A 538 -20.37 -22.05 39.80
N THR A 539 -20.40 -20.73 40.01
CA THR A 539 -20.25 -19.73 38.97
C THR A 539 -18.77 -19.59 38.61
N THR A 540 -18.43 -19.88 37.35
CA THR A 540 -17.15 -19.48 36.78
C THR A 540 -17.39 -19.07 35.33
N ASP A 541 -17.08 -17.82 34.98
CA ASP A 541 -17.06 -17.37 33.59
C ASP A 541 -15.97 -18.12 32.82
N ILE A 542 -16.33 -18.75 31.70
CA ILE A 542 -15.39 -19.40 30.80
C ILE A 542 -15.35 -18.61 29.49
N PHE A 543 -14.33 -17.76 29.36
CA PHE A 543 -13.77 -17.42 28.06
C PHE A 543 -13.01 -18.66 27.54
N THR A 544 -13.51 -19.30 26.49
CA THR A 544 -12.78 -20.35 25.78
C THR A 544 -11.92 -19.76 24.67
N ASP A 545 -10.59 -19.80 24.85
CA ASP A 545 -9.65 -19.61 23.76
C ASP A 545 -9.78 -20.75 22.73
N PHE A 546 -10.21 -20.42 21.50
CA PHE A 546 -10.30 -21.35 20.38
C PHE A 546 -9.00 -21.36 19.56
N THR A 547 -7.95 -22.02 20.07
CA THR A 547 -6.78 -22.44 19.27
C THR A 547 -6.41 -23.89 19.57
N GLY A 548 -7.33 -24.82 19.31
CA GLY A 548 -7.13 -26.27 19.46
C GLY A 548 -6.25 -26.90 18.36
N LEU A 549 -5.09 -26.29 18.07
CA LEU A 549 -4.16 -26.75 17.03
C LEU A 549 -2.86 -27.29 17.65
N ASP A 550 -2.63 -28.59 17.47
CA ASP A 550 -1.43 -29.30 17.91
C ASP A 550 -0.22 -28.90 17.04
N VAL A 551 0.66 -28.10 17.65
CA VAL A 551 1.85 -27.50 17.01
C VAL A 551 2.87 -28.54 16.54
N ALA A 552 2.82 -29.79 17.05
CA ALA A 552 3.76 -30.86 16.67
C ALA A 552 3.68 -31.28 15.19
N LYS A 553 2.59 -30.95 14.48
CA LYS A 553 2.39 -31.33 13.06
C LYS A 553 2.93 -30.32 12.03
N LEU A 554 3.30 -29.09 12.43
CA LEU A 554 3.83 -28.08 11.50
C LEU A 554 5.30 -28.34 11.10
N SER A 555 6.05 -29.11 11.89
CA SER A 555 7.51 -29.32 11.75
C SER A 555 7.95 -30.23 10.57
N ARG A 556 7.16 -30.38 9.50
CA ARG A 556 7.47 -31.24 8.34
C ARG A 556 7.38 -30.58 6.95
N HIS A 557 7.09 -29.28 6.85
CA HIS A 557 6.86 -28.62 5.56
C HIS A 557 8.06 -27.85 4.96
N PHE A 558 9.24 -27.85 5.60
CA PHE A 558 10.48 -27.36 4.99
C PHE A 558 11.38 -28.51 4.56
N SER A 559 11.04 -29.14 3.43
CA SER A 559 11.90 -30.09 2.72
C SER A 559 11.50 -30.20 1.25
N ASN A 560 11.59 -29.09 0.54
CA ASN A 560 11.93 -28.97 -0.88
C ASN A 560 12.57 -27.59 -1.06
N ASP A 561 13.39 -27.42 -2.10
CA ASP A 561 14.06 -26.16 -2.49
C ASP A 561 15.23 -25.68 -1.60
N LEU A 562 16.10 -26.63 -1.23
CA LEU A 562 17.53 -26.36 -1.03
C LEU A 562 18.38 -27.32 -1.87
N SER A 563 18.41 -27.09 -3.19
CA SER A 563 19.54 -27.48 -4.04
C SER A 563 20.43 -26.25 -4.21
N ILE A 564 21.56 -26.25 -3.51
CA ILE A 564 22.62 -25.26 -3.66
C ILE A 564 23.54 -25.70 -4.80
N ASP A 565 23.76 -24.81 -5.76
CA ASP A 565 24.99 -24.67 -6.54
C ASP A 565 25.39 -23.17 -6.53
#